data_AF-A0A0S2K0K7-F1
#
_entry.id   AF-A0A0S2K0K7-F1
#
_cell.length_a   1.000
_cell.length_b   1.000
_cell.length_c   1.000
_cell.angle_alpha   90.00
_cell.angle_beta   90.00
_cell.angle_gamma   90.00
#
_symmetry.space_group_name_H-M   'P 1'
#
loop_
_entity.id
_entity.type
_entity.pdbx_description
1 polymer ?
#
loop_
_entity_poly.entity_id
_entity_poly.type
_entity_poly.pdbx_seq_one_letter_code
_entity_poly.pdbx_strand_id
1 'polypeptide(L)'
;MSLYPLMVLFSTIISPEVLINFAELEKNAPKQALTEYQRRKDKYQNTFNEDALQFHRIAIKAAINLYDWQSFTDIITTLKKKQFKDVTNLKAMHIINDIGVAYRQNNQHQDAIQHFTCALTQTTNINYAAAIKANIATAYRVQGQPSIGFRLLDSIEFNVLDANISTGIHIVRGNIALHIEQTDKALSYFLEAYKLFKIQNKHRDSVRLTFSILTTALIKKDLALYKKYRVNIENKILEYAINNHDYLLFLDEVEHAIAVENISSLKTHHISELVKLLMNHDDASENVRLLLESLNLKSLVPPDQKRLPKEPLLEPNLASPWCEGMK
;
A
#
# COMPACT_ATOMS: atom_id res chain seq x y z
N MET A 1 36.27 7.22 -52.61
CA MET A 1 36.25 7.07 -51.14
C MET A 1 34.79 7.13 -50.69
N SER A 2 34.23 5.99 -50.31
CA SER A 2 32.88 5.88 -49.74
C SER A 2 33.00 6.07 -48.22
N LEU A 3 32.37 7.13 -47.70
CA LEU A 3 32.20 7.36 -46.27
C LEU A 3 30.91 6.65 -45.83
N TYR A 4 31.06 5.51 -45.15
CA TYR A 4 29.97 4.93 -44.38
C TYR A 4 29.74 5.77 -43.12
N PRO A 5 28.52 6.21 -42.81
CA PRO A 5 28.24 6.83 -41.52
C PRO A 5 28.26 5.74 -40.45
N LEU A 6 29.08 5.95 -39.41
CA LEU A 6 28.98 5.18 -38.17
C LEU A 6 27.54 5.31 -37.64
N MET A 7 26.74 4.25 -37.75
CA MET A 7 25.54 4.13 -36.92
C MET A 7 26.01 4.01 -35.47
N VAL A 8 25.75 5.05 -34.69
CA VAL A 8 25.80 4.97 -33.23
C VAL A 8 24.70 3.98 -32.83
N LEU A 9 25.09 2.73 -32.54
CA LEU A 9 24.23 1.75 -31.90
C LEU A 9 23.91 2.27 -30.50
N PHE A 10 22.77 2.95 -30.36
CA PHE A 10 22.22 3.24 -29.04
C PHE A 10 21.95 1.90 -28.37
N SER A 11 22.73 1.57 -27.34
CA SER A 11 22.49 0.39 -26.52
C SER A 11 21.08 0.46 -25.94
N THR A 12 20.24 -0.48 -26.37
CA THR A 12 18.89 -0.74 -25.87
C THR A 12 18.91 -1.53 -24.56
N ILE A 13 20.09 -1.81 -24.01
CA ILE A 13 20.26 -2.57 -22.78
C ILE A 13 19.86 -1.71 -21.60
N ILE A 14 18.96 -2.24 -20.76
CA ILE A 14 18.61 -1.67 -19.47
C ILE A 14 19.52 -2.36 -18.44
N SER A 15 20.42 -1.62 -17.81
CA SER A 15 21.31 -2.23 -16.81
C SER A 15 20.56 -2.50 -15.50
N PRO A 16 20.97 -3.52 -14.72
CA PRO A 16 20.40 -3.78 -13.40
C PRO A 16 20.46 -2.57 -12.45
N GLU A 17 21.53 -1.79 -12.51
CA GLU A 17 21.69 -0.57 -11.72
C GLU A 17 20.63 0.48 -12.05
N VAL A 18 20.29 0.64 -13.34
CA VAL A 18 19.19 1.53 -13.76
C VAL A 18 17.87 1.08 -13.15
N LEU A 19 17.58 -0.22 -13.14
CA LEU A 19 16.35 -0.76 -12.54
C LEU A 19 16.32 -0.60 -11.03
N ILE A 20 17.45 -0.81 -10.33
CA ILE A 20 17.57 -0.63 -8.88
C ILE A 20 17.31 0.84 -8.53
N ASN A 21 18.01 1.76 -9.18
CA ASN A 21 17.84 3.19 -8.94
C ASN A 21 16.41 3.65 -9.28
N PHE A 22 15.82 3.09 -10.33
CA PHE A 22 14.46 3.40 -10.72
C PHE A 22 13.42 2.87 -9.72
N ALA A 23 13.63 1.67 -9.17
CA ALA A 23 12.78 1.11 -8.13
C ALA A 23 12.89 1.89 -6.81
N GLU A 24 14.07 2.38 -6.43
CA GLU A 24 14.22 3.26 -5.27
C GLU A 24 13.56 4.62 -5.49
N LEU A 25 13.65 5.16 -6.71
CA LEU A 25 12.96 6.40 -7.07
C LEU A 25 11.43 6.24 -7.00
N GLU A 26 10.88 5.11 -7.45
CA GLU A 26 9.44 4.83 -7.37
C GLU A 26 8.92 4.82 -5.93
N LYS A 27 9.66 4.20 -5.00
CA LYS A 27 9.27 4.12 -3.59
C LYS A 27 9.30 5.48 -2.88
N ASN A 28 10.30 6.30 -3.20
CA ASN A 28 10.59 7.53 -2.44
C ASN A 28 10.01 8.79 -3.11
N ALA A 29 9.91 8.81 -4.44
CA ALA A 29 9.46 9.94 -5.24
C ALA A 29 8.72 9.46 -6.50
N PRO A 30 7.51 8.85 -6.37
CA PRO A 30 6.80 8.23 -7.48
C PRO A 30 6.52 9.19 -8.64
N LYS A 31 6.31 10.49 -8.37
CA LYS A 31 6.15 11.52 -9.41
C LYS A 31 7.42 11.65 -10.27
N GLN A 32 8.59 11.68 -9.64
CA GLN A 32 9.87 11.75 -10.35
C GLN A 32 10.14 10.46 -11.12
N ALA A 33 9.79 9.31 -10.55
CA ALA A 33 9.87 8.02 -11.24
C ALA A 33 9.03 8.04 -12.53
N LEU A 34 7.78 8.52 -12.46
CA LEU A 34 6.93 8.55 -13.65
C LEU A 34 7.46 9.55 -14.71
N THR A 35 8.01 10.70 -14.30
CA THR A 35 8.72 11.60 -15.24
C THR A 35 9.90 10.91 -15.92
N GLU A 36 10.71 10.17 -15.16
CA GLU A 36 11.87 9.46 -15.70
C GLU A 36 11.47 8.31 -16.63
N TYR A 37 10.37 7.62 -16.33
CA TYR A 37 9.77 6.64 -17.23
C TYR A 37 9.42 7.27 -18.58
N GLN A 38 8.70 8.39 -18.58
CA GLN A 38 8.29 9.09 -19.81
C GLN A 38 9.49 9.54 -20.64
N ARG A 39 10.58 9.97 -20.01
CA ARG A 39 11.82 10.37 -20.69
C ARG A 39 12.52 9.20 -21.38
N ARG A 40 12.44 7.99 -20.82
CA ARG A 40 13.17 6.80 -21.31
C ARG A 40 12.31 5.83 -22.11
N LYS A 41 10.98 5.92 -22.07
CA LYS A 41 10.08 4.92 -22.68
C LYS A 41 10.37 4.71 -24.18
N ASP A 42 10.65 5.77 -24.94
CA ASP A 42 10.88 5.68 -26.38
C ASP A 42 12.20 4.97 -26.70
N LYS A 43 13.19 5.05 -25.80
CA LYS A 43 14.44 4.29 -25.91
C LYS A 43 14.21 2.79 -25.76
N TYR A 44 13.28 2.39 -24.90
CA TYR A 44 13.03 0.99 -24.56
C TYR A 44 11.80 0.38 -25.22
N GLN A 45 11.06 1.15 -26.02
CA GLN A 45 9.79 0.75 -26.64
C GLN A 45 9.88 -0.51 -27.53
N ASN A 46 11.08 -0.82 -28.03
CA ASN A 46 11.37 -1.98 -28.88
C ASN A 46 12.22 -3.05 -28.16
N THR A 47 12.31 -3.00 -26.83
CA THR A 47 13.04 -3.97 -26.01
C THR A 47 12.03 -4.89 -25.33
N PHE A 48 12.12 -6.21 -25.57
CA PHE A 48 11.09 -7.18 -25.17
C PHE A 48 11.70 -8.30 -24.30
N ASN A 49 12.37 -7.92 -23.21
CA ASN A 49 13.02 -8.84 -22.27
C ASN A 49 12.58 -8.57 -20.81
N GLU A 50 13.08 -9.37 -19.87
CA GLU A 50 12.67 -9.26 -18.45
C GLU A 50 12.99 -7.88 -17.86
N ASP A 51 14.11 -7.26 -18.25
CA ASP A 51 14.50 -5.94 -17.76
C ASP A 51 13.55 -4.85 -18.25
N ALA A 52 13.13 -4.90 -19.52
CA ALA A 52 12.14 -3.99 -20.08
C ALA A 52 10.76 -4.17 -19.43
N LEU A 53 10.36 -5.42 -19.18
CA LEU A 53 9.16 -5.70 -18.40
C LEU A 53 9.26 -5.10 -16.99
N GLN A 54 10.39 -5.29 -16.31
CA GLN A 54 10.61 -4.75 -14.98
C GLN A 54 10.59 -3.21 -14.98
N PHE A 55 11.17 -2.57 -16.00
CA PHE A 55 11.09 -1.12 -16.19
C PHE A 55 9.64 -0.64 -16.30
N HIS A 56 8.82 -1.27 -17.14
CA HIS A 56 7.38 -0.95 -17.25
C HIS A 56 6.63 -1.18 -15.94
N ARG A 57 6.92 -2.28 -15.23
CA ARG A 57 6.27 -2.60 -13.96
C ARG A 57 6.60 -1.64 -12.81
N ILE A 58 7.83 -1.13 -12.75
CA ILE A 58 8.18 -0.07 -11.79
C ILE A 58 7.34 1.18 -12.08
N ALA A 59 7.20 1.57 -13.35
CA ALA A 59 6.35 2.71 -13.72
C ALA A 59 4.86 2.48 -13.43
N ILE A 60 4.34 1.25 -13.57
CA ILE A 60 2.99 0.89 -13.15
C ILE A 60 2.79 1.21 -11.66
N LYS A 61 3.72 0.81 -10.79
CA LYS A 61 3.62 1.08 -9.35
C LYS A 61 3.66 2.57 -9.04
N ALA A 62 4.54 3.32 -9.71
CA ALA A 62 4.59 4.78 -9.60
C ALA A 62 3.25 5.43 -10.00
N ALA A 63 2.66 5.00 -11.13
CA ALA A 63 1.37 5.49 -11.60
C ALA A 63 0.24 5.17 -10.62
N ILE A 64 0.20 3.94 -10.07
CA ILE A 64 -0.76 3.53 -9.05
C ILE A 64 -0.64 4.41 -7.79
N ASN A 65 0.57 4.66 -7.30
CA ASN A 65 0.80 5.49 -6.11
C ASN A 65 0.36 6.95 -6.31
N LEU A 66 0.34 7.44 -7.54
CA LEU A 66 -0.09 8.79 -7.90
C LEU A 66 -1.57 8.86 -8.32
N TYR A 67 -2.27 7.72 -8.37
CA TYR A 67 -3.60 7.63 -8.98
C TYR A 67 -3.62 8.11 -10.45
N ASP A 68 -2.49 7.99 -11.17
CA ASP A 68 -2.39 8.33 -12.61
C ASP A 68 -2.86 7.14 -13.46
N TRP A 69 -4.18 7.04 -13.62
CA TRP A 69 -4.83 5.95 -14.34
C TRP A 69 -4.58 5.97 -15.84
N GLN A 70 -4.28 7.13 -16.43
CA GLN A 70 -3.93 7.22 -17.85
C GLN A 70 -2.57 6.56 -18.09
N SER A 71 -1.54 6.99 -17.33
CA SER A 71 -0.21 6.38 -17.43
C SER A 71 -0.26 4.88 -17.13
N PHE A 72 -1.02 4.45 -16.12
CA PHE A 72 -1.24 3.04 -15.82
C PHE A 72 -1.78 2.27 -17.03
N THR A 73 -2.87 2.76 -17.64
CA THR A 73 -3.54 2.09 -18.76
C THR A 73 -2.68 2.05 -20.02
N ASP A 74 -1.91 3.11 -20.29
CA ASP A 74 -0.98 3.17 -21.42
C ASP A 74 0.15 2.12 -21.29
N ILE A 75 0.67 1.95 -20.07
CA ILE A 75 1.70 0.94 -19.81
C ILE A 75 1.12 -0.47 -19.94
N ILE A 76 -0.07 -0.72 -19.38
CA ILE A 76 -0.75 -2.01 -19.55
C ILE A 76 -0.99 -2.33 -21.02
N THR A 77 -1.42 -1.35 -21.83
CA THR A 77 -1.58 -1.50 -23.28
C THR A 77 -0.26 -1.87 -23.96
N THR A 78 0.86 -1.30 -23.52
CA THR A 78 2.19 -1.67 -24.01
C THR A 78 2.54 -3.12 -23.68
N LEU A 79 2.26 -3.57 -22.45
CA LEU A 79 2.53 -4.95 -22.04
C LEU A 79 1.64 -5.98 -22.77
N LYS A 80 0.47 -5.58 -23.26
CA LYS A 80 -0.43 -6.43 -24.06
C LYS A 80 0.05 -6.67 -25.50
N LYS A 81 1.06 -5.93 -25.98
CA LYS A 81 1.59 -6.10 -27.34
C LYS A 81 2.12 -7.52 -27.57
N LYS A 82 1.89 -8.06 -28.76
CA LYS A 82 2.28 -9.44 -29.13
C LYS A 82 3.77 -9.72 -28.87
N GLN A 83 4.63 -8.73 -29.08
CA GLN A 83 6.08 -8.82 -28.88
C GLN A 83 6.47 -9.05 -27.40
N PHE A 84 5.65 -8.62 -26.45
CA PHE A 84 5.84 -8.83 -25.02
C PHE A 84 5.26 -10.16 -24.52
N LYS A 85 4.56 -10.93 -25.36
CA LYS A 85 3.76 -12.09 -24.92
C LYS A 85 4.59 -13.10 -24.12
N ASP A 86 5.74 -13.50 -24.64
CA ASP A 86 6.54 -14.57 -24.02
C ASP A 86 7.06 -14.14 -22.65
N VAL A 87 7.63 -12.94 -22.55
CA VAL A 87 8.15 -12.43 -21.27
C VAL A 87 7.04 -12.10 -20.26
N THR A 88 5.91 -11.55 -20.72
CA THR A 88 4.79 -11.24 -19.82
C THR A 88 4.11 -12.49 -19.29
N ASN A 89 4.03 -13.57 -20.09
CA ASN A 89 3.51 -14.85 -19.63
C ASN A 89 4.38 -15.45 -18.51
N LEU A 90 5.71 -15.34 -18.59
CA LEU A 90 6.62 -15.81 -17.54
C LEU A 90 6.44 -15.06 -16.21
N LYS A 91 5.92 -13.84 -16.24
CA LYS A 91 5.68 -13.01 -15.05
C LYS A 91 4.20 -12.64 -14.89
N ALA A 92 3.29 -13.43 -15.45
CA ALA A 92 1.87 -13.14 -15.52
C ALA A 92 1.28 -12.81 -14.14
N MET A 93 1.57 -13.65 -13.14
CA MET A 93 1.15 -13.46 -11.74
C MET A 93 1.45 -12.05 -11.24
N HIS A 94 2.66 -11.54 -11.52
CA HIS A 94 3.09 -10.26 -11.04
C HIS A 94 2.35 -9.09 -11.71
N ILE A 95 2.11 -9.19 -13.02
CA ILE A 95 1.34 -8.19 -13.78
C ILE A 95 -0.12 -8.18 -13.29
N ILE A 96 -0.73 -9.35 -13.14
CA ILE A 96 -2.10 -9.50 -12.62
C ILE A 96 -2.21 -8.91 -11.22
N ASN A 97 -1.23 -9.18 -10.34
CA ASN A 97 -1.21 -8.60 -9.00
C ASN A 97 -1.08 -7.06 -9.04
N ASP A 98 -0.20 -6.50 -9.87
CA ASP A 98 -0.06 -5.04 -9.98
C ASP A 98 -1.37 -4.40 -10.48
N ILE A 99 -2.08 -5.03 -11.43
CA ILE A 99 -3.42 -4.62 -11.88
C ILE A 99 -4.43 -4.71 -10.72
N GLY A 100 -4.43 -5.78 -9.94
CA GLY A 100 -5.30 -5.92 -8.76
C GLY A 100 -5.08 -4.80 -7.73
N VAL A 101 -3.83 -4.38 -7.54
CA VAL A 101 -3.51 -3.22 -6.67
C VAL A 101 -4.11 -1.93 -7.25
N ALA A 102 -4.05 -1.72 -8.56
CA ALA A 102 -4.67 -0.57 -9.21
C ALA A 102 -6.18 -0.52 -8.95
N TYR A 103 -6.92 -1.60 -9.21
CA TYR A 103 -8.35 -1.66 -8.88
C TYR A 103 -8.63 -1.43 -7.41
N ARG A 104 -7.81 -1.98 -6.50
CA ARG A 104 -7.98 -1.77 -5.06
C ARG A 104 -7.83 -0.30 -4.69
N GLN A 105 -6.82 0.39 -5.24
CA GLN A 105 -6.57 1.81 -5.01
C GLN A 105 -7.64 2.69 -5.68
N ASN A 106 -8.24 2.21 -6.76
CA ASN A 106 -9.36 2.86 -7.44
C ASN A 106 -10.73 2.53 -6.81
N ASN A 107 -10.78 1.92 -5.63
CA ASN A 107 -11.98 1.44 -4.93
C ASN A 107 -12.85 0.43 -5.72
N GLN A 108 -12.34 -0.16 -6.80
CA GLN A 108 -12.97 -1.25 -7.56
C GLN A 108 -12.63 -2.60 -6.91
N HIS A 109 -13.08 -2.80 -5.68
CA HIS A 109 -12.60 -3.90 -4.84
C HIS A 109 -13.02 -5.30 -5.33
N GLN A 110 -14.15 -5.44 -6.04
CA GLN A 110 -14.54 -6.74 -6.61
C GLN A 110 -13.59 -7.15 -7.74
N ASP A 111 -13.29 -6.23 -8.65
CA ASP A 111 -12.28 -6.44 -9.69
C ASP A 111 -10.92 -6.76 -9.06
N ALA A 112 -10.51 -6.02 -8.02
CA ALA A 112 -9.27 -6.29 -7.30
C ALA A 112 -9.21 -7.74 -6.77
N ILE A 113 -10.27 -8.22 -6.12
CA ILE A 113 -10.34 -9.59 -5.59
C ILE A 113 -10.26 -10.63 -6.71
N GLN A 114 -10.96 -10.41 -7.83
CA GLN A 114 -10.90 -11.31 -8.98
C GLN A 114 -9.47 -11.40 -9.53
N HIS A 115 -8.79 -10.25 -9.67
CA HIS A 115 -7.40 -10.16 -10.14
C HIS A 115 -6.43 -10.85 -9.20
N PHE A 116 -6.49 -10.55 -7.90
CA PHE A 116 -5.63 -11.23 -6.92
C PHE A 116 -5.90 -12.73 -6.85
N THR A 117 -7.16 -13.17 -6.94
CA THR A 117 -7.50 -14.59 -6.95
C THR A 117 -6.86 -15.30 -8.15
N CYS A 118 -6.90 -14.68 -9.33
CA CYS A 118 -6.22 -15.24 -10.48
C CYS A 118 -4.69 -15.27 -10.32
N ALA A 119 -4.09 -14.18 -9.82
CA ALA A 119 -2.66 -14.14 -9.52
C ALA A 119 -2.24 -15.26 -8.54
N LEU A 120 -3.08 -15.55 -7.54
CA LEU A 120 -2.83 -16.61 -6.57
C LEU A 120 -2.77 -18.00 -7.22
N THR A 121 -3.60 -18.27 -8.23
CA THR A 121 -3.56 -19.56 -8.97
C THR A 121 -2.31 -19.74 -9.81
N GLN A 122 -1.54 -18.68 -10.05
CA GLN A 122 -0.35 -18.68 -10.91
C GLN A 122 0.97 -18.74 -10.14
N THR A 123 0.94 -18.97 -8.83
CA THR A 123 2.16 -19.07 -8.03
C THR A 123 2.13 -20.23 -7.06
N THR A 124 3.25 -20.94 -6.99
CA THR A 124 3.57 -21.92 -5.94
C THR A 124 4.56 -21.37 -4.92
N ASN A 125 5.07 -20.15 -5.14
CA ASN A 125 6.01 -19.51 -4.23
C ASN A 125 5.25 -19.02 -2.99
N ILE A 126 5.63 -19.52 -1.82
CA ILE A 126 4.93 -19.26 -0.56
C ILE A 126 4.92 -17.76 -0.18
N ASN A 127 6.01 -17.04 -0.43
CA ASN A 127 6.12 -15.60 -0.17
C ASN A 127 5.15 -14.81 -1.06
N TYR A 128 5.06 -15.14 -2.35
CA TYR A 128 4.12 -14.48 -3.26
C TYR A 128 2.67 -14.85 -2.95
N ALA A 129 2.38 -16.11 -2.68
CA ALA A 129 1.04 -16.54 -2.28
C ALA A 129 0.57 -15.80 -1.01
N ALA A 130 1.44 -15.67 -0.01
CA ALA A 130 1.14 -14.96 1.23
C ALA A 130 0.91 -13.46 1.01
N ALA A 131 1.72 -12.81 0.17
CA ALA A 131 1.53 -11.40 -0.22
C ALA A 131 0.20 -11.17 -0.97
N ILE A 132 -0.16 -12.06 -1.88
CA ILE A 132 -1.44 -11.98 -2.62
C ILE A 132 -2.62 -12.20 -1.67
N LYS A 133 -2.55 -13.17 -0.75
CA LYS A 133 -3.56 -13.35 0.31
C LYS A 133 -3.74 -12.08 1.15
N ALA A 134 -2.66 -11.37 1.49
CA ALA A 134 -2.72 -10.08 2.19
C ALA A 134 -3.45 -9.00 1.39
N ASN A 135 -3.23 -8.95 0.07
CA ASN A 135 -3.95 -8.04 -0.83
C ASN A 135 -5.46 -8.36 -0.89
N ILE A 136 -5.82 -9.63 -1.01
CA ILE A 136 -7.23 -10.09 -0.98
C ILE A 136 -7.87 -9.73 0.35
N ALA A 137 -7.21 -10.03 1.47
CA ALA A 137 -7.72 -9.73 2.81
C ALA A 137 -7.93 -8.23 3.03
N THR A 138 -7.04 -7.39 2.49
CA THR A 138 -7.18 -5.94 2.51
C THR A 138 -8.40 -5.48 1.70
N ALA A 139 -8.64 -6.07 0.52
CA ALA A 139 -9.82 -5.74 -0.28
C ALA A 139 -11.13 -6.12 0.43
N TYR A 140 -11.20 -7.31 1.04
CA TYR A 140 -12.36 -7.72 1.85
C TYR A 140 -12.60 -6.79 3.05
N ARG A 141 -11.53 -6.37 3.75
CA ARG A 141 -11.64 -5.41 4.86
C ARG A 141 -12.31 -4.11 4.41
N VAL A 142 -11.86 -3.53 3.31
CA VAL A 142 -12.40 -2.26 2.81
C VAL A 142 -13.83 -2.40 2.28
N GLN A 143 -14.23 -3.59 1.82
CA GLN A 143 -15.61 -3.91 1.47
C GLN A 143 -16.54 -4.16 2.68
N GLY A 144 -16.07 -3.96 3.93
CA GLY A 144 -16.86 -4.23 5.12
C GLY A 144 -17.00 -5.72 5.47
N GLN A 145 -16.12 -6.58 4.93
CA GLN A 145 -16.07 -8.01 5.22
C GLN A 145 -14.73 -8.42 5.89
N PRO A 146 -14.28 -7.73 6.96
CA PRO A 146 -12.98 -7.95 7.57
C PRO A 146 -12.78 -9.37 8.10
N SER A 147 -13.83 -10.04 8.57
CA SER A 147 -13.77 -11.42 9.07
C SER A 147 -13.36 -12.44 7.98
N ILE A 148 -13.74 -12.21 6.72
CA ILE A 148 -13.30 -13.06 5.60
C ILE A 148 -11.80 -12.89 5.38
N GLY A 149 -11.34 -11.64 5.32
CA GLY A 149 -9.91 -11.33 5.21
C GLY A 149 -9.08 -11.88 6.36
N PHE A 150 -9.59 -11.81 7.60
CA PHE A 150 -8.91 -12.33 8.78
C PHE A 150 -8.66 -13.85 8.66
N ARG A 151 -9.69 -14.63 8.34
CA ARG A 151 -9.58 -16.09 8.16
C ARG A 151 -8.59 -16.46 7.06
N LEU A 152 -8.53 -15.67 5.99
CA LEU A 152 -7.58 -15.91 4.90
C LEU A 152 -6.12 -15.79 5.39
N LEU A 153 -5.83 -14.82 6.24
CA LEU A 153 -4.47 -14.60 6.79
C LEU A 153 -4.12 -15.55 7.92
N ASP A 154 -5.10 -16.07 8.66
CA ASP A 154 -4.87 -17.09 9.68
C ASP A 154 -4.34 -18.41 9.09
N SER A 155 -4.55 -18.66 7.79
CA SER A 155 -4.01 -19.83 7.07
C SER A 155 -2.53 -19.75 6.70
N ILE A 156 -1.85 -18.64 7.03
CA ILE A 156 -0.47 -18.40 6.61
C ILE A 156 0.52 -18.94 7.65
N GLU A 157 1.44 -19.78 7.22
CA GLU A 157 2.57 -20.27 8.04
C GLU A 157 3.73 -19.26 7.99
N PHE A 158 4.04 -18.62 9.13
CA PHE A 158 5.02 -17.52 9.18
C PHE A 158 6.48 -17.95 9.28
N ASN A 159 6.74 -19.16 9.78
CA ASN A 159 8.08 -19.74 9.96
C ASN A 159 8.84 -19.94 8.65
N VAL A 160 8.13 -19.94 7.52
CA VAL A 160 8.66 -20.17 6.17
C VAL A 160 8.64 -18.91 5.30
N LEU A 161 8.26 -17.75 5.86
CA LEU A 161 8.20 -16.50 5.12
C LEU A 161 9.45 -15.65 5.31
N ASP A 162 9.80 -14.91 4.27
CA ASP A 162 10.83 -13.88 4.35
C ASP A 162 10.38 -12.75 5.29
N ALA A 163 11.33 -12.15 5.99
CA ALA A 163 11.07 -11.10 6.97
C ALA A 163 10.23 -9.94 6.40
N ASN A 164 10.49 -9.55 5.14
CA ASN A 164 9.74 -8.48 4.46
C ASN A 164 8.25 -8.83 4.32
N ILE A 165 7.96 -10.05 3.89
CA ILE A 165 6.59 -10.53 3.66
C ILE A 165 5.87 -10.71 5.00
N SER A 166 6.54 -11.35 5.96
CA SER A 166 6.05 -11.50 7.33
C SER A 166 5.67 -10.14 7.95
N THR A 167 6.54 -9.13 7.84
CA THR A 167 6.28 -7.77 8.34
C THR A 167 5.02 -7.17 7.74
N GLY A 168 4.87 -7.23 6.41
CA GLY A 168 3.70 -6.70 5.71
C GLY A 168 2.40 -7.38 6.15
N ILE A 169 2.42 -8.71 6.29
CA ILE A 169 1.23 -9.48 6.70
C ILE A 169 0.84 -9.16 8.14
N HIS A 170 1.80 -9.01 9.05
CA HIS A 170 1.49 -8.60 10.43
C HIS A 170 0.80 -7.23 10.49
N ILE A 171 1.22 -6.25 9.68
CA ILE A 171 0.54 -4.96 9.58
C ILE A 171 -0.91 -5.15 9.11
N VAL A 172 -1.14 -5.95 8.06
CA VAL A 172 -2.49 -6.20 7.54
C VAL A 172 -3.36 -6.92 8.59
N ARG A 173 -2.82 -7.92 9.30
CA ARG A 173 -3.53 -8.60 10.39
C ARG A 173 -3.87 -7.64 11.53
N GLY A 174 -2.95 -6.74 11.88
CA GLY A 174 -3.20 -5.70 12.88
C GLY A 174 -4.36 -4.79 12.48
N ASN A 175 -4.34 -4.29 11.25
CA ASN A 175 -5.41 -3.44 10.71
C ASN A 175 -6.75 -4.18 10.67
N ILE A 176 -6.79 -5.42 10.19
CA ILE A 176 -8.04 -6.23 10.16
C ILE A 176 -8.54 -6.52 11.57
N ALA A 177 -7.64 -6.85 12.51
CA ALA A 177 -7.99 -7.17 13.89
C ALA A 177 -8.69 -6.00 14.60
N LEU A 178 -8.28 -4.74 14.32
CA LEU A 178 -9.00 -3.57 14.83
C LEU A 178 -10.45 -3.49 14.33
N HIS A 179 -10.70 -3.81 13.05
CA HIS A 179 -12.05 -3.79 12.46
C HIS A 179 -12.98 -4.89 12.97
N ILE A 180 -12.44 -5.93 13.61
CA ILE A 180 -13.23 -7.00 14.25
C ILE A 180 -13.12 -6.94 15.77
N GLU A 181 -12.74 -5.78 16.31
CA GLU A 181 -12.66 -5.47 17.74
C GLU A 181 -11.71 -6.40 18.54
N GLN A 182 -10.76 -7.04 17.87
CA GLN A 182 -9.73 -7.87 18.49
C GLN A 182 -8.47 -7.04 18.81
N THR A 183 -8.66 -6.00 19.61
CA THR A 183 -7.65 -4.95 19.87
C THR A 183 -6.34 -5.49 20.44
N ASP A 184 -6.39 -6.52 21.31
CA ASP A 184 -5.17 -7.15 21.84
C ASP A 184 -4.35 -7.87 20.77
N LYS A 185 -5.02 -8.57 19.85
CA LYS A 185 -4.35 -9.20 18.71
C LYS A 185 -3.79 -8.14 17.78
N ALA A 186 -4.54 -7.07 17.54
CA ALA A 186 -4.07 -5.97 16.71
C ALA A 186 -2.74 -5.40 17.23
N LEU A 187 -2.69 -5.09 18.53
CA LEU A 187 -1.48 -4.63 19.18
C LEU A 187 -0.33 -5.63 19.04
N SER A 188 -0.59 -6.92 19.33
CA SER A 188 0.43 -7.96 19.20
C SER A 188 1.02 -8.03 17.80
N TYR A 189 0.19 -7.94 16.75
CA TYR A 189 0.66 -7.95 15.37
C TYR A 189 1.46 -6.71 15.01
N PHE A 190 1.02 -5.51 15.44
CA PHE A 190 1.78 -4.29 15.20
C PHE A 190 3.14 -4.30 15.92
N LEU A 191 3.22 -4.85 17.13
CA LEU A 191 4.48 -4.99 17.86
C LEU A 191 5.44 -5.94 17.17
N GLU A 192 4.96 -7.06 16.62
CA GLU A 192 5.81 -7.98 15.86
C GLU A 192 6.33 -7.34 14.56
N ALA A 193 5.45 -6.66 13.80
CA ALA A 193 5.87 -5.91 12.62
C ALA A 193 6.89 -4.80 12.97
N TYR A 194 6.69 -4.10 14.09
CA TYR A 194 7.62 -3.07 14.57
C TYR A 194 9.01 -3.65 14.87
N LYS A 195 9.07 -4.80 15.56
CA LYS A 195 10.31 -5.53 15.83
C LYS A 195 11.00 -5.96 14.54
N LEU A 196 10.26 -6.52 13.59
CA LEU A 196 10.81 -6.93 12.30
C LEU A 196 11.37 -5.74 11.51
N PHE A 197 10.70 -4.58 11.51
CA PHE A 197 11.25 -3.39 10.86
C PHE A 197 12.58 -2.94 11.47
N LYS A 198 12.73 -3.05 12.80
CA LYS A 198 14.00 -2.74 13.47
C LYS A 198 15.11 -3.69 13.05
N ILE A 199 14.84 -5.00 13.01
CA ILE A 199 15.82 -6.01 12.55
C ILE A 199 16.25 -5.77 11.10
N GLN A 200 15.32 -5.32 10.25
CA GLN A 200 15.56 -5.03 8.84
C GLN A 200 16.16 -3.64 8.58
N ASN A 201 16.51 -2.86 9.62
CA ASN A 201 16.97 -1.47 9.52
C ASN A 201 16.02 -0.53 8.77
N LYS A 202 14.72 -0.85 8.74
CA LYS A 202 13.67 -0.01 8.15
C LYS A 202 13.12 0.97 9.17
N HIS A 203 13.99 1.88 9.62
CA HIS A 203 13.67 2.78 10.73
C HIS A 203 12.48 3.69 10.43
N ARG A 204 12.43 4.28 9.22
CA ARG A 204 11.31 5.12 8.78
C ARG A 204 9.96 4.38 8.88
N ASP A 205 9.89 3.15 8.41
CA ASP A 205 8.66 2.35 8.45
C ASP A 205 8.27 1.98 9.89
N SER A 206 9.25 1.69 10.76
CA SER A 206 8.98 1.47 12.20
C SER A 206 8.37 2.71 12.87
N VAL A 207 8.79 3.92 12.49
CA VAL A 207 8.23 5.17 13.01
C VAL A 207 6.80 5.36 12.51
N ARG A 208 6.53 5.14 11.22
CA ARG A 208 5.16 5.21 10.67
C ARG A 208 4.22 4.22 11.36
N LEU A 209 4.66 2.99 11.61
CA LEU A 209 3.86 1.98 12.30
C LEU A 209 3.53 2.36 13.76
N THR A 210 4.34 3.23 14.39
CA THR A 210 4.09 3.68 15.76
C THR A 210 2.75 4.39 15.90
N PHE A 211 2.26 5.08 14.86
CA PHE A 211 0.93 5.71 14.89
C PHE A 211 -0.21 4.70 15.05
N SER A 212 -0.08 3.51 14.46
CA SER A 212 -1.05 2.42 14.66
C SER A 212 -0.97 1.85 16.07
N ILE A 213 0.23 1.75 16.65
CA ILE A 213 0.45 1.33 18.05
C ILE A 213 -0.16 2.35 19.01
N LEU A 214 0.09 3.65 18.81
CA LEU A 214 -0.47 4.74 19.61
C LEU A 214 -2.00 4.75 19.55
N THR A 215 -2.58 4.64 18.35
CA THR A 215 -4.04 4.55 18.18
C THR A 215 -4.60 3.34 18.93
N THR A 216 -3.96 2.17 18.79
CA THR A 216 -4.39 0.95 19.47
C THR A 216 -4.30 1.10 21.00
N ALA A 217 -3.28 1.78 21.51
CA ALA A 217 -3.14 2.09 22.94
C ALA A 217 -4.31 2.97 23.42
N LEU A 218 -4.70 4.00 22.66
CA LEU A 218 -5.84 4.86 23.01
C LEU A 218 -7.19 4.13 22.95
N ILE A 219 -7.41 3.27 21.96
CA ILE A 219 -8.61 2.39 21.89
C ILE A 219 -8.70 1.53 23.16
N LYS A 220 -7.55 1.02 23.64
CA LYS A 220 -7.46 0.26 24.89
C LYS A 220 -7.50 1.11 26.15
N LYS A 221 -7.44 2.45 26.04
CA LYS A 221 -7.21 3.39 27.13
C LYS A 221 -5.94 3.09 27.95
N ASP A 222 -4.93 2.50 27.31
CA ASP A 222 -3.63 2.20 27.91
C ASP A 222 -2.67 3.40 27.75
N LEU A 223 -2.81 4.37 28.66
CA LEU A 223 -2.02 5.60 28.65
C LEU A 223 -0.52 5.35 28.91
N ALA A 224 -0.17 4.27 29.61
CA ALA A 224 1.22 3.91 29.86
C ALA A 224 1.91 3.44 28.57
N LEU A 225 1.23 2.59 27.80
CA LEU A 225 1.69 2.16 26.48
C LEU A 225 1.76 3.33 25.50
N TYR A 226 0.76 4.23 25.51
CA TYR A 226 0.78 5.43 24.69
C TYR A 226 2.04 6.26 24.97
N LYS A 227 2.28 6.60 26.25
CA LYS A 227 3.46 7.38 26.67
C LYS A 227 4.76 6.70 26.25
N LYS A 228 4.88 5.37 26.44
CA LYS A 228 6.07 4.60 26.03
C LYS A 228 6.41 4.80 24.55
N TYR A 229 5.42 4.74 23.66
CA TYR A 229 5.63 4.84 22.22
C TYR A 229 5.63 6.28 21.71
N ARG A 230 5.05 7.23 22.45
CA ARG A 230 4.97 8.65 22.10
C ARG A 230 6.31 9.38 22.29
N VAL A 231 7.16 8.89 23.20
CA VAL A 231 8.47 9.48 23.49
C VAL A 231 9.33 9.60 22.23
N ASN A 232 9.85 10.81 22.00
CA ASN A 232 10.73 11.17 20.88
C ASN A 232 10.14 10.97 19.47
N ILE A 233 8.82 10.79 19.33
CA ILE A 233 8.21 10.63 18.00
C ILE A 233 8.31 11.90 17.17
N GLU A 234 8.16 13.07 17.78
CA GLU A 234 8.29 14.37 17.09
C GLU A 234 9.67 14.54 16.42
N ASN A 235 10.75 14.23 17.13
CA ASN A 235 12.10 14.27 16.55
C ASN A 235 12.26 13.28 15.40
N LYS A 236 11.67 12.08 15.52
CA LYS A 236 11.76 11.03 14.49
C LYS A 236 10.95 11.36 13.24
N ILE A 237 9.78 11.99 13.36
CA ILE A 237 9.02 12.40 12.18
C ILE A 237 9.78 13.46 11.36
N LEU A 238 10.51 14.36 12.04
CA LEU A 238 11.40 15.32 11.39
C LEU A 238 12.61 14.63 10.73
N GLU A 239 13.30 13.76 11.47
CA GLU A 239 14.46 13.00 11.00
C GLU A 239 14.18 12.22 9.71
N TYR A 240 13.00 11.58 9.62
CA TYR A 240 12.62 10.74 8.48
C TYR A 240 11.66 11.39 7.48
N ALA A 241 11.45 12.71 7.58
CA ALA A 241 10.53 13.48 6.73
C ALA A 241 9.15 12.80 6.59
N ILE A 242 8.54 12.46 7.73
CA ILE A 242 7.20 11.86 7.80
C ILE A 242 6.18 12.96 8.07
N ASN A 243 5.23 13.16 7.15
CA ASN A 243 4.20 14.19 7.24
C ASN A 243 3.00 13.76 8.11
N ASN A 244 3.22 13.50 9.40
CA ASN A 244 2.18 13.05 10.34
C ASN A 244 2.07 13.92 11.60
N HIS A 245 2.49 15.19 11.55
CA HIS A 245 2.43 16.08 12.73
C HIS A 245 0.99 16.28 13.20
N ASP A 246 0.06 16.59 12.28
CA ASP A 246 -1.37 16.75 12.59
C ASP A 246 -1.99 15.49 13.20
N TYR A 247 -1.55 14.32 12.75
CA TYR A 247 -2.02 13.05 13.31
C TYR A 247 -1.50 12.86 14.74
N LEU A 248 -0.25 13.24 15.01
CA LEU A 248 0.31 13.18 16.36
C LEU A 248 -0.42 14.11 17.31
N LEU A 249 -0.69 15.35 16.88
CA LEU A 249 -1.48 16.33 17.64
C LEU A 249 -2.86 15.80 17.97
N PHE A 250 -3.56 15.22 17.00
CA PHE A 250 -4.86 14.60 17.23
C PHE A 250 -4.80 13.48 18.28
N LEU A 251 -3.79 12.62 18.22
CA LEU A 251 -3.62 11.54 19.19
C LEU A 251 -3.34 12.09 20.60
N ASP A 252 -2.59 13.19 20.72
CA ASP A 252 -2.30 13.83 22.01
C ASP A 252 -3.56 14.48 22.61
N GLU A 253 -4.41 15.12 21.80
CA GLU A 253 -5.71 15.64 22.24
C GLU A 253 -6.63 14.52 22.76
N VAL A 254 -6.65 13.38 22.07
CA VAL A 254 -7.42 12.22 22.51
C VAL A 254 -6.84 11.60 23.79
N GLU A 255 -5.51 11.50 23.91
CA GLU A 255 -4.84 11.05 25.13
C GLU A 255 -5.24 11.93 26.33
N HIS A 256 -5.15 13.25 26.16
CA HIS A 256 -5.51 14.20 27.20
C HIS A 256 -6.97 14.05 27.63
N ALA A 257 -7.89 13.99 26.66
CA ALA A 257 -9.32 13.81 26.93
C ALA A 257 -9.63 12.51 27.68
N ILE A 258 -8.93 11.40 27.36
CA ILE A 258 -9.03 10.14 28.10
C ILE A 258 -8.47 10.30 29.52
N ALA A 259 -7.31 10.95 29.68
CA ALA A 259 -6.62 11.12 30.95
C ALA A 259 -7.42 11.97 31.96
N VAL A 260 -8.16 12.97 31.48
CA VAL A 260 -9.04 13.82 32.32
C VAL A 260 -10.49 13.32 32.36
N GLU A 261 -10.77 12.13 31.81
CA GLU A 261 -12.10 11.51 31.75
C GLU A 261 -13.19 12.41 31.09
N ASN A 262 -12.78 13.30 30.18
CA ASN A 262 -13.67 14.26 29.53
C ASN A 262 -13.65 14.09 28.00
N ILE A 263 -14.15 12.95 27.51
CA ILE A 263 -14.22 12.68 26.06
C ILE A 263 -15.07 13.72 25.30
N SER A 264 -16.05 14.35 25.97
CA SER A 264 -16.83 15.43 25.38
C SER A 264 -16.02 16.67 25.01
N SER A 265 -14.84 16.88 25.61
CA SER A 265 -13.96 18.00 25.24
C SER A 265 -13.48 17.92 23.79
N LEU A 266 -13.50 16.73 23.17
CA LEU A 266 -13.14 16.54 21.77
C LEU A 266 -14.20 17.06 20.79
N LYS A 267 -15.41 17.40 21.25
CA LYS A 267 -16.51 17.90 20.40
C LYS A 267 -16.37 19.40 20.12
N THR A 268 -15.22 19.80 19.58
CA THR A 268 -14.93 21.18 19.21
C THR A 268 -14.87 21.35 17.69
N HIS A 269 -15.02 22.59 17.24
CA HIS A 269 -14.82 22.93 15.83
C HIS A 269 -13.39 22.60 15.37
N HIS A 270 -12.38 22.90 16.20
CA HIS A 270 -10.97 22.62 15.91
C HIS A 270 -10.72 21.13 15.65
N ILE A 271 -11.15 20.24 16.55
CA ILE A 271 -11.00 18.78 16.37
C ILE A 271 -11.76 18.30 15.13
N SER A 272 -12.93 18.87 14.85
CA SER A 272 -13.71 18.50 13.66
C SER A 272 -12.96 18.84 12.35
N GLU A 273 -12.29 19.99 12.28
CA GLU A 273 -11.45 20.36 11.12
C GLU A 273 -10.20 19.48 11.02
N LEU A 274 -9.56 19.17 12.14
CA LEU A 274 -8.42 18.26 12.19
C LEU A 274 -8.81 16.85 11.71
N VAL A 275 -9.94 16.32 12.16
CA VAL A 275 -10.47 15.02 11.70
C VAL A 275 -10.74 15.05 10.21
N LYS A 276 -11.36 16.10 9.66
CA LYS A 276 -11.57 16.23 8.20
C LYS A 276 -10.26 16.19 7.42
N LEU A 277 -9.22 16.87 7.90
CA LEU A 277 -7.90 16.84 7.28
C LEU A 277 -7.30 15.42 7.31
N LEU A 278 -7.36 14.75 8.47
CA LEU A 278 -6.84 13.39 8.63
C LEU A 278 -7.62 12.34 7.84
N MET A 279 -8.92 12.55 7.60
CA MET A 279 -9.73 11.65 6.76
C MET A 279 -9.27 11.62 5.30
N ASN A 280 -8.65 12.69 4.82
CA ASN A 280 -8.09 12.77 3.46
C ASN A 280 -6.68 12.17 3.36
N HIS A 281 -6.09 11.76 4.49
CA HIS A 281 -4.76 11.17 4.55
C HIS A 281 -4.83 9.65 4.68
N ASP A 282 -4.32 8.92 3.69
CA ASP A 282 -4.43 7.45 3.62
C ASP A 282 -3.83 6.73 4.86
N ASP A 283 -2.77 7.29 5.47
CA ASP A 283 -2.13 6.69 6.66
C ASP A 283 -2.93 6.88 7.96
N ALA A 284 -3.85 7.86 8.03
CA ALA A 284 -4.53 8.25 9.27
C ALA A 284 -6.02 7.91 9.27
N SER A 285 -6.67 8.04 8.11
CA SER A 285 -8.13 7.99 7.94
C SER A 285 -8.81 6.80 8.64
N GLU A 286 -8.30 5.59 8.46
CA GLU A 286 -8.91 4.39 9.06
C GLU A 286 -8.73 4.35 10.59
N ASN A 287 -7.51 4.59 11.06
CA ASN A 287 -7.17 4.51 12.47
C ASN A 287 -7.92 5.57 13.28
N VAL A 288 -8.02 6.79 12.76
CA VAL A 288 -8.77 7.88 13.38
C VAL A 288 -10.26 7.53 13.47
N ARG A 289 -10.85 6.95 12.41
CA ARG A 289 -12.25 6.50 12.41
C ARG A 289 -12.51 5.46 13.51
N LEU A 290 -11.68 4.42 13.57
CA LEU A 290 -11.81 3.33 14.54
C LEU A 290 -11.61 3.83 15.98
N LEU A 291 -10.67 4.76 16.20
CA LEU A 291 -10.47 5.39 17.50
C LEU A 291 -11.70 6.20 17.93
N LEU A 292 -12.22 7.07 17.06
CA LEU A 292 -13.44 7.86 17.35
C LEU A 292 -14.65 6.97 17.59
N GLU A 293 -14.79 5.88 16.83
CA GLU A 293 -15.82 4.86 17.04
C GLU A 293 -15.73 4.23 18.43
N SER A 294 -14.53 3.82 18.87
CA SER A 294 -14.31 3.25 20.21
C SER A 294 -14.66 4.21 21.36
N LEU A 295 -14.67 5.52 21.08
CA LEU A 295 -14.99 6.59 22.02
C LEU A 295 -16.43 7.11 21.89
N ASN A 296 -17.27 6.49 21.06
CA ASN A 296 -18.64 6.96 20.74
C ASN A 296 -18.68 8.37 20.14
N LEU A 297 -17.66 8.74 19.34
CA LEU A 297 -17.53 10.03 18.66
C LEU A 297 -17.69 9.91 17.14
N LYS A 298 -18.45 8.90 16.67
CA LYS A 298 -18.73 8.68 15.23
C LYS A 298 -19.29 9.92 14.52
N SER A 299 -20.00 10.79 15.24
CA SER A 299 -20.55 12.04 14.71
C SER A 299 -19.48 13.06 14.28
N LEU A 300 -18.23 12.92 14.74
CA LEU A 300 -17.11 13.76 14.31
C LEU A 300 -16.51 13.29 13.00
N VAL A 301 -16.76 12.03 12.62
CA VAL A 301 -16.36 11.52 11.31
C VAL A 301 -17.30 12.13 10.27
N PRO A 302 -16.77 12.78 9.22
CA PRO A 302 -17.58 13.22 8.10
C PRO A 302 -18.45 12.07 7.59
N PRO A 303 -19.71 12.32 7.17
CA PRO A 303 -20.62 11.27 6.70
C PRO A 303 -19.89 10.36 5.72
N ASP A 304 -20.04 9.04 5.89
CA ASP A 304 -19.36 8.05 5.07
C ASP A 304 -19.46 8.45 3.61
N GLN A 305 -18.36 8.98 3.08
CA GLN A 305 -18.11 8.86 1.67
C GLN A 305 -17.95 7.36 1.50
N LYS A 306 -19.03 6.67 1.10
CA LYS A 306 -18.91 5.36 0.47
C LYS A 306 -17.67 5.47 -0.39
N ARG A 307 -16.70 4.56 -0.22
CA ARG A 307 -15.50 4.52 -1.05
C ARG A 307 -15.97 4.12 -2.44
N LEU A 308 -16.57 5.09 -3.13
CA LEU A 308 -17.00 4.98 -4.49
C LEU A 308 -15.72 4.83 -5.31
N PRO A 309 -15.81 4.10 -6.42
CA PRO A 309 -14.75 4.11 -7.41
C PRO A 309 -14.28 5.54 -7.68
N LYS A 310 -12.95 5.75 -7.72
CA LYS A 310 -12.41 7.06 -8.07
C LYS A 310 -12.45 7.19 -9.60
N GLU A 311 -12.96 8.30 -10.10
CA GLU A 311 -12.98 8.54 -11.54
C GLU A 311 -11.57 8.95 -12.04
N PRO A 312 -11.15 8.51 -13.24
CA PRO A 312 -11.86 7.58 -14.13
C PRO A 312 -11.85 6.13 -13.63
N LEU A 313 -12.93 5.40 -13.90
CA LEU A 313 -12.99 3.95 -13.71
C LEU A 313 -11.94 3.24 -14.57
N LEU A 314 -11.31 2.20 -14.01
CA LEU A 314 -10.52 1.26 -14.79
C LEU A 314 -11.47 0.29 -15.47
N GLU A 315 -11.28 0.07 -16.77
CA GLU A 315 -12.01 -0.94 -17.54
C GLU A 315 -11.96 -2.30 -16.83
N PRO A 316 -13.02 -3.13 -16.84
CA PRO A 316 -12.99 -4.45 -16.23
C PRO A 316 -12.03 -5.40 -16.98
N ASN A 317 -11.63 -6.49 -16.32
CA ASN A 317 -10.85 -7.59 -16.91
C ASN A 317 -9.54 -7.16 -17.61
N LEU A 318 -8.84 -6.14 -17.09
CA LEU A 318 -7.59 -5.67 -17.68
C LEU A 318 -6.53 -6.77 -17.81
N ALA A 319 -6.58 -7.78 -16.95
CA ALA A 319 -5.67 -8.91 -16.98
C ALA A 319 -6.11 -10.12 -17.82
N SER A 320 -7.22 -10.04 -18.56
CA SER A 320 -7.70 -11.13 -19.45
C SER A 320 -6.64 -11.75 -20.39
N PRO A 321 -5.60 -11.04 -20.87
CA PRO A 321 -4.54 -11.68 -21.67
C PRO A 321 -3.69 -12.68 -20.87
N TRP A 322 -3.63 -12.52 -19.55
CA TRP A 322 -2.82 -13.33 -18.64
C TRP A 322 -3.66 -14.17 -17.68
N CYS A 323 -4.98 -14.00 -17.66
CA CYS A 323 -5.89 -14.71 -16.76
C CYS A 323 -7.04 -15.35 -17.54
N GLU A 324 -7.06 -16.68 -17.65
CA GLU A 324 -8.08 -17.40 -18.43
C GLU A 324 -9.49 -17.25 -17.86
N GLY A 325 -9.64 -17.20 -16.52
CA GLY A 325 -10.94 -17.01 -15.87
C GLY A 325 -11.55 -15.61 -16.00
N MET A 326 -10.91 -14.71 -16.77
CA MET A 326 -11.39 -13.35 -17.06
C MET A 326 -11.65 -13.12 -18.56
N LYS A 327 -11.52 -14.16 -19.38
CA LYS A 327 -11.76 -14.09 -20.82
C LYS A 327 -13.25 -14.16 -21.15
#